data_AF-A0A974YFP5-F1
#
_entry.id   AF-A0A974YFP5-F1
#
_cell.length_a   1.000
_cell.length_b   1.000
_cell.length_c   1.000
_cell.angle_alpha   90.00
_cell.angle_beta   90.00
_cell.angle_gamma   90.00
#
_symmetry.space_group_name_H-M   'P 1'
#
loop_
_entity.id
_entity.type
_entity.pdbx_description
1 polymer ?
#
loop_
_entity_poly.entity_id
_entity_poly.type
_entity_poly.pdbx_seq_one_letter_code
_entity_poly.pdbx_strand_id
1 'polypeptide(L)' 'MHPGLGVGAKRAILAAWVSDACAVENLPTWRKLPGTGALVALDDILDALQALDGRALH' A
#
# COMPACT_ATOMS: atom_id res chain seq x y z
N MET A 1 -5.07 -13.58 18.50
CA MET A 1 -6.16 -12.57 18.55
C MET A 1 -6.06 -11.76 17.28
N HIS A 2 -7.12 -11.71 16.46
CA HIS A 2 -7.17 -10.92 15.23
C HIS A 2 -7.96 -9.64 15.51
N PRO A 3 -7.36 -8.62 16.15
CA PRO A 3 -7.99 -7.32 16.20
C PRO A 3 -8.01 -6.79 14.76
N GLY A 4 -9.17 -6.32 14.30
CA GLY A 4 -9.36 -5.84 12.94
C GLY A 4 -8.15 -5.04 12.46
N LEU A 5 -7.55 -5.53 11.38
CA LEU A 5 -6.28 -5.09 10.77
C LEU A 5 -5.76 -3.78 11.38
N GLY A 6 -4.99 -3.90 12.46
CA GLY A 6 -4.47 -2.75 13.19
C GLY A 6 -3.68 -1.84 12.27
N VAL A 7 -3.48 -0.59 12.66
CA VAL A 7 -2.81 0.42 11.80
C VAL A 7 -1.47 -0.11 11.25
N GLY A 8 -0.68 -0.80 12.08
CA GLY A 8 0.58 -1.43 11.64
C GLY A 8 0.40 -2.51 10.56
N ALA A 9 -0.63 -3.35 10.65
CA ALA A 9 -0.91 -4.37 9.63
C ALA A 9 -1.37 -3.73 8.31
N LYS A 10 -2.16 -2.64 8.37
CA LYS A 10 -2.58 -1.90 7.16
C LYS A 10 -1.37 -1.25 6.50
N ARG A 11 -0.48 -0.69 7.32
CA ARG A 11 0.79 -0.09 6.87
C ARG A 11 1.70 -1.14 6.22
N ALA A 12 1.78 -2.35 6.78
CA ALA A 12 2.56 -3.44 6.20
C ALA A 12 2.04 -3.87 4.82
N ILE A 13 0.72 -3.93 4.63
CA ILE A 13 0.11 -4.24 3.34
C ILE A 13 0.40 -3.15 2.31
N LEU A 14 0.17 -1.88 2.66
CA LEU A 14 0.45 -0.75 1.78
C LEU A 14 1.94 -0.66 1.43
N ALA A 15 2.84 -0.82 2.42
CA ALA A 15 4.28 -0.84 2.20
C ALA A 15 4.73 -1.99 1.28
N ALA A 16 4.09 -3.16 1.37
CA ALA A 16 4.34 -4.27 0.45
C ALA A 16 3.97 -3.91 -1.00
N TRP A 17 2.95 -3.08 -1.22
CA TRP A 17 2.58 -2.60 -2.56
C TRP A 17 3.49 -1.51 -3.10
N VAL A 18 4.07 -0.67 -2.24
CA VAL A 18 5.08 0.33 -2.64
C VAL A 18 6.35 -0.36 -3.14
N SER A 19 6.65 -1.54 -2.59
CA SER A 19 7.81 -2.34 -2.95
C SER A 19 7.80 -2.77 -4.42
N ASP A 20 8.99 -3.06 -4.94
CA ASP A 20 9.22 -3.46 -6.33
C ASP A 20 8.46 -4.75 -6.71
N ALA A 21 8.08 -5.56 -5.71
CA ALA A 21 7.25 -6.75 -5.90
C ALA A 21 5.89 -6.49 -6.56
N CYS A 22 5.38 -5.25 -6.50
CA CYS A 22 4.16 -4.84 -7.21
C CYS A 22 4.43 -3.91 -8.39
N ALA A 23 5.70 -3.60 -8.71
CA ALA A 23 6.05 -2.75 -9.82
C ALA A 23 5.62 -3.39 -11.15
N VAL A 24 5.12 -2.57 -12.05
CA VAL A 24 4.66 -3.01 -13.37
C VAL A 24 5.79 -2.74 -14.36
N GLU A 25 6.19 -3.77 -15.10
CA GLU A 25 7.17 -3.61 -16.17
C GLU A 25 6.70 -2.51 -17.14
N ASN A 26 7.60 -1.57 -17.42
CA ASN A 26 7.37 -0.39 -18.28
C ASN A 26 6.51 0.73 -17.68
N LEU A 27 5.99 0.58 -16.45
CA LEU A 27 5.16 1.59 -15.78
C LEU A 27 5.64 1.79 -14.32
N PRO A 28 6.75 2.53 -14.10
CA PRO A 28 7.39 2.63 -12.78
C PRO A 28 6.53 3.34 -11.72
N THR A 29 5.59 4.18 -12.15
CA THR A 29 4.63 4.89 -11.28
C THR A 29 3.38 4.09 -10.99
N TRP A 30 3.23 2.90 -11.58
CA TRP A 30 2.07 2.05 -11.36
C TRP A 30 2.44 0.82 -10.54
N ARG A 31 1.46 0.36 -9.76
CA ARG A 31 1.55 -0.86 -8.97
C ARG A 31 0.37 -1.75 -9.30
N LYS A 32 0.66 -3.03 -9.50
CA LYS A 32 -0.36 -4.05 -9.73
C LYS A 32 -0.64 -4.75 -8.41
N LEU A 33 -1.87 -4.64 -7.90
CA LEU A 33 -2.22 -5.23 -6.62
C LEU A 33 -2.23 -6.77 -6.72
N PRO A 34 -1.51 -7.47 -5.82
CA PRO A 34 -1.54 -8.92 -5.76
C PRO A 34 -2.93 -9.37 -5.30
N GLY A 35 -3.51 -10.32 -6.01
CA GLY A 35 -4.84 -10.90 -5.73
C GLY A 35 -5.99 -10.31 -6.56
N THR A 36 -6.00 -9.00 -6.84
CA THR A 36 -7.01 -8.38 -7.71
C THR A 36 -6.49 -8.08 -9.12
N GLY A 37 -5.18 -7.87 -9.27
CA GLY A 37 -4.59 -7.47 -10.55
C GLY A 37 -4.90 -6.02 -10.96
N ALA A 38 -5.51 -5.24 -10.06
CA ALA A 38 -5.84 -3.84 -10.31
C ALA A 38 -4.56 -3.01 -10.41
N LEU A 39 -4.54 -2.07 -11.35
CA LEU A 39 -3.48 -1.08 -11.49
C LEU A 39 -3.85 0.15 -10.67
N VAL A 40 -2.97 0.52 -9.75
CA VAL A 40 -3.11 1.70 -8.89
C VAL A 40 -1.83 2.52 -8.97
N ALA A 41 -1.96 3.84 -8.91
CA ALA A 41 -0.80 4.73 -8.91
C ALA A 41 0.00 4.57 -7.61
N LEU A 42 1.33 4.62 -7.72
CA LEU A 42 2.22 4.58 -6.57
C LEU A 42 1.94 5.74 -5.62
N ASP A 43 1.67 6.94 -6.16
CA ASP A 43 1.31 8.13 -5.39
C ASP A 43 0.05 7.93 -4.55
N ASP A 44 -1.00 7.28 -5.08
CA ASP A 44 -2.21 6.95 -4.30
C ASP A 44 -1.89 6.04 -3.11
N ILE A 45 -0.99 5.06 -3.31
CA ILE A 45 -0.59 4.13 -2.24
C ILE A 45 0.23 4.88 -1.18
N LEU A 46 1.11 5.80 -1.59
CA LEU A 46 1.94 6.62 -0.70
C LEU A 46 1.10 7.64 0.07
N ASP A 47 0.09 8.24 -0.56
CA ASP A 47 -0.87 9.13 0.09
C ASP A 47 -1.68 8.37 1.14
N ALA A 48 -2.23 7.21 0.78
CA ALA A 48 -2.92 6.34 1.72
C ALA A 48 -2.03 5.90 2.89
N LEU A 49 -0.74 5.62 2.63
CA LEU A 49 0.24 5.28 3.65
C LEU A 49 0.48 6.45 4.62
N GLN A 50 0.65 7.68 4.09
CA GLN A 50 0.82 8.90 4.88
C GLN A 50 -0.42 9.24 5.70
N ALA A 51 -1.61 9.17 5.11
CA ALA A 51 -2.87 9.40 5.81
C ALA A 51 -3.09 8.39 6.93
N LEU A 52 -2.67 7.13 6.70
CA LEU A 52 -2.73 6.07 7.70
C LEU A 52 -1.71 6.28 8.84
N ASP A 53 -0.48 6.69 8.51
CA ASP A 53 0.56 6.99 9.50
C ASP A 53 0.24 8.24 10.33
N GLY A 54 -0.28 9.29 9.70
CA GLY A 54 -0.77 10.49 10.37
C GLY A 54 -1.94 10.22 11.33
N ARG A 55 -2.78 9.20 11.02
CA ARG A 55 -3.80 8.70 11.96
C ARG A 55 -3.24 7.77 13.05
N ALA A 56 -2.07 7.18 12.87
CA ALA A 56 -1.42 6.32 13.86
C ALA A 56 -0.78 7.13 15.00
N LEU A 57 -0.41 8.38 14.71
CA LEU A 57 0.31 9.29 15.61
C LEU A 57 -0.63 10.11 16.53
N HIS A 58 -1.94 9.87 16.49
CA HIS A 58 -2.98 10.64 17.18
C HIS A 58 -3.81 9.76 18.10
#